data_AF-A0A8B8A0M9-F1
#
_entry.id   AF-A0A8B8A0M9-F1
#
_cell.length_a   1.000
_cell.length_b   1.000
_cell.length_c   1.000
_cell.angle_alpha   90.00
_cell.angle_beta   90.00
_cell.angle_gamma   90.00
#
_symmetry.space_group_name_H-M   'P 1'
#
loop_
_entity.id
_entity.type
_entity.pdbx_description
1 polymer ?
#
loop_
_entity_poly.entity_id
_entity_poly.type
_entity_poly.pdbx_seq_one_letter_code
_entity_poly.pdbx_strand_id
1 'polypeptide(L)'
;MAAPMGNFCRQLLRISCLDISRASSMRRQMNIHQRPTTSCHSGNPYAGASAGIDIGLPHTPPSGKVVLKERLARNRQNKSNAELERAARHRTLQVPLDKVNEEWQRTSMPYHLRSVAHHYAIFRDLFDGADFLPQVVLKIDYGVTEDEAAPVYSGNFVTPTEASQPPAVTFESSEDTLWTMLLTNPDGHLLDNHKEYVHWLIGNIPGNQLSQGEEIFNYLPPFPAQGTGYHRFVFVLFQQEGRVDYSSRAVSLPCRKLRERTFETLEFYRQYQDMITPAGLGFFQSRWDSSVRETFHQTLGMREPIFEYDHPKLYIAEQKKWPHKKALQYLLKYMPKDKRAKIRGFWPNFPDRRLQDKQLRNTRSKGQE
;
A
#
# COMPACT_ATOMS: atom_id res chain seq x y z
N MET A 1 -38.56 -32.07 9.13
CA MET A 1 -37.10 -32.37 9.14
C MET A 1 -36.48 -31.56 8.03
N ALA A 2 -35.53 -30.67 8.33
CA ALA A 2 -34.84 -29.89 7.29
C ALA A 2 -33.73 -30.74 6.66
N ALA A 3 -33.77 -30.92 5.34
CA ALA A 3 -32.68 -31.51 4.58
C ALA A 3 -31.52 -30.49 4.44
N PRO A 4 -30.25 -30.94 4.40
CA PRO A 4 -29.12 -30.04 4.20
C PRO A 4 -29.17 -29.37 2.82
N MET A 5 -28.83 -28.08 2.77
CA MET A 5 -28.82 -27.26 1.54
C MET A 5 -27.62 -27.57 0.60
N GLY A 6 -26.83 -28.62 0.90
CA GLY A 6 -25.67 -29.02 0.11
C GLY A 6 -24.96 -30.25 0.68
N ASN A 7 -23.89 -30.68 0.02
CA ASN A 7 -23.10 -31.83 0.44
C ASN A 7 -22.39 -31.58 1.78
N PHE A 8 -22.47 -32.54 2.69
CA PHE A 8 -21.75 -32.51 3.96
C PHE A 8 -20.24 -32.65 3.74
N CYS A 9 -19.47 -31.96 4.57
CA CYS A 9 -18.02 -32.11 4.61
C CYS A 9 -17.68 -33.58 4.94
N ARG A 10 -16.95 -34.26 4.05
CA ARG A 10 -16.56 -35.69 4.10
C ARG A 10 -17.59 -36.73 3.62
N GLN A 11 -18.68 -36.31 2.98
CA GLN A 11 -19.68 -37.24 2.43
C GLN A 11 -19.14 -38.18 1.33
N LEU A 12 -17.98 -37.86 0.74
CA LEU A 12 -17.28 -38.67 -0.26
C LEU A 12 -16.32 -39.72 0.33
N LEU A 13 -16.16 -39.79 1.66
CA LEU A 13 -15.37 -40.86 2.27
C LEU A 13 -16.18 -42.17 2.24
N ARG A 14 -15.67 -43.17 1.52
CA ARG A 14 -16.25 -44.53 1.54
C ARG A 14 -15.93 -45.20 2.88
N ILE A 15 -16.91 -45.25 3.77
CA ILE A 15 -16.78 -45.82 5.13
C ILE A 15 -16.62 -47.35 5.09
N SER A 16 -17.02 -48.01 3.99
CA SER A 16 -16.97 -49.47 3.82
C SER A 16 -15.56 -50.06 3.73
N CYS A 17 -14.53 -49.25 3.49
CA CYS A 17 -13.12 -49.66 3.54
C CYS A 17 -12.35 -48.69 4.45
N LEU A 18 -11.89 -49.16 5.62
CA LEU A 18 -11.15 -48.34 6.59
C LEU A 18 -9.64 -48.23 6.30
N ASP A 19 -9.14 -48.91 5.26
CA ASP A 19 -7.78 -48.78 4.73
C ASP A 19 -7.62 -47.55 3.81
N ILE A 20 -8.01 -46.38 4.32
CA ILE A 20 -7.85 -45.10 3.63
C ILE A 20 -6.50 -44.50 4.02
N SER A 21 -5.71 -44.04 3.04
CA SER A 21 -4.46 -43.33 3.31
C SER A 21 -4.69 -42.14 4.26
N ARG A 22 -4.19 -42.26 5.49
CA ARG A 22 -4.32 -41.21 6.51
C ARG A 22 -3.35 -40.08 6.22
N ALA A 23 -3.73 -38.85 6.53
CA ALA A 23 -2.77 -37.76 6.60
C ALA A 23 -1.82 -38.03 7.77
N SER A 24 -0.67 -38.62 7.48
CA SER A 24 0.32 -39.07 8.48
C SER A 24 1.09 -37.93 9.17
N SER A 25 0.92 -36.69 8.70
CA SER A 25 1.57 -35.51 9.25
C SER A 25 0.56 -34.39 9.44
N MET A 26 0.70 -33.68 10.56
CA MET A 26 -0.07 -32.48 10.88
C MET A 26 0.02 -31.42 9.77
N ARG A 27 1.16 -31.32 9.06
CA ARG A 27 1.33 -30.39 7.93
C ARG A 27 0.41 -30.74 6.76
N ARG A 28 0.26 -32.03 6.45
CA ARG A 28 -0.64 -32.51 5.39
C ARG A 28 -2.09 -32.28 5.78
N GLN A 29 -2.42 -32.46 7.07
CA GLN A 29 -3.74 -32.19 7.59
C GLN A 29 -4.08 -30.70 7.57
N MET A 30 -3.14 -29.82 7.94
CA MET A 30 -3.32 -28.36 7.87
C MET A 30 -3.56 -27.90 6.43
N ASN A 31 -2.79 -28.37 5.44
CA ASN A 31 -3.01 -28.01 4.03
C ASN A 31 -4.42 -28.38 3.53
N ILE A 32 -4.97 -29.51 3.99
CA ILE A 32 -6.33 -29.93 3.64
C ILE A 32 -7.40 -29.06 4.33
N HIS A 33 -7.10 -28.53 5.52
CA HIS A 33 -8.03 -27.77 6.36
C HIS A 33 -7.93 -26.25 6.19
N GLN A 34 -7.16 -25.73 5.22
CA GLN A 34 -7.14 -24.30 4.86
C GLN A 34 -8.45 -23.87 4.16
N ARG A 35 -9.61 -24.10 4.79
CA ARG A 35 -10.89 -23.55 4.35
C ARG A 35 -11.14 -22.24 5.08
N PRO A 36 -11.38 -21.13 4.39
CA PRO A 36 -11.78 -19.89 5.03
C PRO A 36 -13.27 -19.99 5.40
N THR A 37 -13.58 -20.58 6.56
CA THR A 37 -14.97 -20.65 7.05
C THR A 37 -15.39 -19.39 7.83
N THR A 38 -14.45 -18.48 8.13
CA THR A 38 -14.70 -17.20 8.82
C THR A 38 -14.87 -16.01 7.88
N SER A 39 -14.72 -16.19 6.57
CA SER A 39 -14.75 -15.10 5.58
C SER A 39 -16.08 -14.35 5.53
N CYS A 40 -17.18 -14.97 5.97
CA CYS A 40 -18.50 -14.35 5.97
C CYS A 40 -18.71 -13.26 7.03
N HIS A 41 -17.90 -13.23 8.11
CA HIS A 41 -18.05 -12.24 9.19
C HIS A 41 -16.87 -11.26 9.30
N SER A 42 -15.69 -11.65 8.82
CA SER A 42 -14.47 -10.84 8.87
C SER A 42 -13.73 -10.77 7.54
N GLY A 43 -14.35 -11.24 6.45
CA GLY A 43 -13.79 -11.07 5.11
C GLY A 43 -13.73 -9.61 4.76
N ASN A 44 -12.70 -9.21 3.99
CA ASN A 44 -12.71 -7.91 3.35
C ASN A 44 -14.03 -7.81 2.53
N PRO A 45 -14.94 -6.87 2.84
CA PRO A 45 -16.22 -6.74 2.13
C PRO A 45 -16.02 -6.46 0.63
N TYR A 46 -14.80 -6.05 0.25
CA TYR A 46 -14.39 -5.80 -1.13
C TYR A 46 -13.72 -7.01 -1.81
N ALA A 47 -13.56 -8.16 -1.13
CA ALA A 47 -12.99 -9.37 -1.75
C ALA A 47 -13.89 -10.00 -2.83
N GLY A 48 -15.12 -9.49 -2.99
CA GLY A 48 -16.06 -9.88 -4.05
C GLY A 48 -16.61 -8.71 -4.87
N ALA A 49 -16.11 -7.48 -4.69
CA ALA A 49 -16.62 -6.31 -5.39
C ALA A 49 -15.68 -5.92 -6.54
N SER A 50 -16.20 -6.06 -7.76
CA SER A 50 -15.56 -5.88 -9.07
C SER A 50 -14.57 -6.98 -9.46
N ALA A 51 -14.96 -7.80 -10.44
CA ALA A 51 -13.99 -8.12 -11.47
C ALA A 51 -13.64 -6.76 -12.10
N GLY A 52 -12.55 -6.16 -11.63
CA GLY A 52 -12.13 -4.81 -12.01
C GLY A 52 -12.12 -4.67 -13.51
N ILE A 53 -12.66 -3.56 -14.00
CA ILE A 53 -12.54 -3.20 -15.41
C ILE A 53 -11.07 -2.86 -15.64
N ASP A 54 -10.42 -3.57 -16.55
CA ASP A 54 -9.03 -3.28 -16.93
C ASP A 54 -9.01 -2.02 -17.80
N ILE A 55 -8.44 -0.94 -17.27
CA ILE A 55 -8.29 0.35 -17.94
C ILE A 55 -6.89 0.55 -18.51
N GLY A 56 -6.03 -0.48 -18.47
CA GLY A 56 -4.64 -0.41 -18.88
C GLY A 56 -4.38 -0.59 -20.37
N LEU A 57 -3.12 -0.42 -20.74
CA LEU A 57 -2.63 -0.80 -22.06
C LEU A 57 -2.84 -2.30 -22.34
N PRO A 58 -3.09 -2.70 -23.60
CA PRO A 58 -3.21 -4.10 -23.96
C PRO A 58 -1.90 -4.84 -23.67
N HIS A 59 -1.98 -5.98 -22.97
CA HIS A 59 -0.82 -6.83 -22.70
C HIS A 59 -0.89 -8.11 -23.51
N THR A 60 0.08 -8.33 -24.41
CA THR A 60 0.24 -9.61 -25.11
C THR A 60 1.33 -10.46 -24.44
N PRO A 61 0.97 -11.45 -23.59
CA PRO A 61 1.97 -12.30 -22.98
C PRO A 61 2.67 -13.16 -24.04
N PRO A 62 3.97 -13.47 -23.85
CA PRO A 62 4.68 -14.36 -24.77
C PRO A 62 4.05 -15.76 -24.77
N SER A 63 4.18 -16.48 -25.90
CA SER A 63 3.64 -17.83 -26.02
C SER A 63 4.21 -18.76 -24.94
N GLY A 64 3.33 -19.29 -24.09
CA GLY A 64 3.73 -20.13 -22.96
C GLY A 64 4.53 -21.37 -23.37
N LYS A 65 4.32 -21.89 -24.60
CA LYS A 65 5.11 -23.00 -25.15
C LYS A 65 6.57 -22.61 -25.39
N VAL A 66 6.80 -21.40 -25.92
CA VAL A 66 8.15 -20.88 -26.20
C VAL A 66 8.89 -20.64 -24.88
N VAL A 67 8.26 -19.91 -23.96
CA VAL A 67 8.82 -19.63 -22.62
C VAL A 67 9.15 -20.92 -21.88
N LEU A 68 8.26 -21.92 -21.91
CA LEU A 68 8.49 -23.21 -21.28
C LEU A 68 9.67 -23.95 -21.92
N LYS A 69 9.78 -23.95 -23.26
CA LYS A 69 10.90 -24.59 -23.97
C LYS A 69 12.23 -23.99 -23.56
N GLU A 70 12.34 -22.66 -23.53
CA GLU A 70 13.54 -21.95 -23.09
C GLU A 70 13.88 -22.24 -21.63
N ARG A 71 12.89 -22.20 -20.75
CA ARG A 71 13.07 -22.50 -19.32
C ARG A 71 13.56 -23.93 -19.10
N LEU A 72 13.01 -24.91 -19.82
CA LEU A 72 13.44 -26.30 -19.74
C LEU A 72 14.86 -26.47 -20.28
N ALA A 73 15.23 -25.81 -21.38
CA ALA A 73 16.60 -25.83 -21.90
C ALA A 73 17.61 -25.26 -20.90
N ARG A 74 17.31 -24.09 -20.31
CA ARG A 74 18.13 -23.46 -19.27
C ARG A 74 18.27 -24.36 -18.03
N ASN A 75 17.17 -24.97 -17.59
CA ASN A 75 17.21 -25.92 -16.48
C ASN A 75 18.04 -27.16 -16.78
N ARG A 76 18.01 -27.68 -18.02
CA ARG A 76 18.86 -28.80 -18.44
C ARG A 76 20.34 -28.40 -18.40
N GLN A 77 20.69 -27.23 -18.93
CA GLN A 77 22.06 -26.70 -18.90
C GLN A 77 22.58 -26.50 -17.47
N ASN A 78 21.77 -25.91 -16.59
CA ASN A 78 22.13 -25.71 -15.19
C ASN A 78 22.34 -27.05 -14.47
N LYS A 79 21.50 -28.06 -14.74
CA LYS A 79 21.63 -29.40 -14.15
C LYS A 79 22.83 -30.18 -14.69
N SER A 80 23.26 -29.94 -15.93
CA SER A 80 24.48 -30.56 -16.46
C SER A 80 25.77 -29.96 -15.90
N ASN A 81 25.71 -28.77 -15.29
CA ASN A 81 26.89 -28.12 -14.75
C ASN A 81 27.25 -28.70 -13.36
N ALA A 82 28.36 -29.46 -13.32
CA ALA A 82 28.86 -30.09 -12.11
C ALA A 82 29.36 -29.10 -11.04
N GLU A 83 29.73 -27.87 -11.41
CA GLU A 83 30.16 -26.83 -10.46
C GLU A 83 28.97 -26.24 -9.72
N LEU A 84 27.88 -25.94 -10.45
CA LEU A 84 26.63 -25.48 -9.84
C LEU A 84 26.05 -26.54 -8.89
N GLU A 85 26.14 -27.82 -9.25
CA GLU A 85 25.72 -28.92 -8.40
C GLU A 85 26.56 -28.98 -7.10
N ARG A 86 27.89 -28.93 -7.21
CA ARG A 86 28.80 -28.89 -6.06
C ARG A 86 28.51 -27.69 -5.15
N ALA A 87 28.38 -26.50 -5.73
CA ALA A 87 28.08 -25.28 -4.97
C ALA A 87 26.72 -25.36 -4.26
N ALA A 88 25.69 -25.92 -4.92
CA ALA A 88 24.38 -26.13 -4.29
C ALA A 88 24.46 -27.15 -3.14
N ARG A 89 25.19 -28.25 -3.32
CA ARG A 89 25.40 -29.29 -2.30
C ARG A 89 26.11 -28.73 -1.06
N HIS A 90 27.11 -27.89 -1.27
CA HIS A 90 27.85 -27.23 -0.19
C HIS A 90 27.19 -25.95 0.33
N ARG A 91 26.03 -25.54 -0.23
CA ARG A 91 25.29 -24.33 0.13
C ARG A 91 26.11 -23.03 -0.04
N THR A 92 27.05 -23.03 -0.98
CA THR A 92 27.87 -21.85 -1.32
C THR A 92 27.36 -21.10 -2.55
N LEU A 93 26.35 -21.65 -3.24
CA LEU A 93 25.76 -21.04 -4.42
C LEU A 93 25.09 -19.69 -4.10
N GLN A 94 25.57 -18.62 -4.72
CA GLN A 94 24.97 -17.28 -4.64
C GLN A 94 24.24 -16.96 -5.95
N VAL A 95 23.06 -16.34 -5.83
CA VAL A 95 22.27 -15.89 -6.99
C VAL A 95 22.49 -14.39 -7.15
N PRO A 96 22.89 -13.91 -8.35
CA PRO A 96 23.08 -12.49 -8.59
C PRO A 96 21.72 -11.78 -8.54
N LEU A 97 21.53 -10.91 -7.54
CA LEU A 97 20.25 -10.24 -7.30
C LEU A 97 19.90 -9.25 -8.40
N ASP A 98 20.88 -8.57 -8.99
CA ASP A 98 20.65 -7.60 -10.06
C ASP A 98 19.99 -8.24 -11.28
N LYS A 99 20.52 -9.40 -11.72
CA LYS A 99 19.94 -10.17 -12.84
C LYS A 99 18.56 -10.73 -12.51
N VAL A 100 18.31 -11.08 -11.23
CA VAL A 100 16.98 -11.51 -10.79
C VAL A 100 16.00 -10.35 -10.87
N ASN A 101 16.42 -9.15 -10.46
CA ASN A 101 15.61 -7.94 -10.50
C ASN A 101 15.28 -7.53 -11.95
N GLU A 102 16.26 -7.56 -12.86
CA GLU A 102 16.05 -7.29 -14.29
C GLU A 102 15.05 -8.26 -14.92
N GLU A 103 15.20 -9.57 -14.69
CA GLU A 103 14.27 -10.56 -15.24
C GLU A 103 12.89 -10.48 -14.58
N TRP A 104 12.83 -10.12 -13.29
CA TRP A 104 11.58 -9.89 -12.58
C TRP A 104 10.84 -8.68 -13.14
N GLN A 105 11.53 -7.55 -13.36
CA GLN A 105 10.98 -6.34 -13.98
C GLN A 105 10.36 -6.63 -15.35
N ARG A 106 11.04 -7.44 -16.17
CA ARG A 106 10.59 -7.82 -17.50
C ARG A 106 9.38 -8.77 -17.51
N THR A 107 9.21 -9.60 -16.48
CA THR A 107 8.24 -10.72 -16.52
C THR A 107 7.10 -10.60 -15.51
N SER A 108 7.42 -10.53 -14.22
CA SER A 108 6.44 -10.74 -13.14
C SER A 108 6.12 -9.46 -12.37
N MET A 109 6.94 -8.41 -12.53
CA MET A 109 6.77 -7.13 -11.85
C MET A 109 5.38 -6.51 -12.05
N PRO A 110 4.81 -6.41 -13.28
CA PRO A 110 3.49 -5.80 -13.47
C PRO A 110 2.40 -6.45 -12.61
N TYR A 111 2.42 -7.79 -12.53
CA TYR A 111 1.44 -8.56 -11.75
C TYR A 111 1.62 -8.39 -10.25
N HIS A 112 2.87 -8.37 -9.77
CA HIS A 112 3.18 -8.14 -8.36
C HIS A 112 2.82 -6.72 -7.95
N LEU A 113 3.16 -5.74 -8.78
CA LEU A 113 2.86 -4.34 -8.55
C LEU A 113 1.35 -4.09 -8.51
N ARG A 114 0.58 -4.71 -9.42
CA ARG A 114 -0.88 -4.68 -9.36
C ARG A 114 -1.41 -5.26 -8.04
N SER A 115 -0.90 -6.42 -7.62
CA SER A 115 -1.30 -7.04 -6.34
C SER A 115 -0.97 -6.15 -5.13
N VAL A 116 0.19 -5.48 -5.16
CA VAL A 116 0.63 -4.55 -4.13
C VAL A 116 -0.27 -3.30 -4.13
N ALA A 117 -0.60 -2.74 -5.29
CA ALA A 117 -1.51 -1.62 -5.42
C ALA A 117 -2.94 -1.94 -4.90
N HIS A 118 -3.43 -3.16 -5.10
CA HIS A 118 -4.67 -3.62 -4.46
C HIS A 118 -4.53 -3.72 -2.93
N HIS A 119 -3.40 -4.23 -2.43
CA HIS A 119 -3.15 -4.31 -0.99
C HIS A 119 -3.16 -2.93 -0.33
N TYR A 120 -2.56 -1.94 -0.99
CA TYR A 120 -2.57 -0.55 -0.57
C TYR A 120 -3.86 0.19 -0.95
N ALA A 121 -4.85 -0.46 -1.55
CA ALA A 121 -6.13 0.14 -1.97
C ALA A 121 -6.00 1.36 -2.92
N ILE A 122 -4.93 1.43 -3.72
CA ILE A 122 -4.69 2.54 -4.66
C ILE A 122 -5.77 2.58 -5.74
N PHE A 123 -6.08 1.45 -6.37
CA PHE A 123 -7.10 1.37 -7.41
C PHE A 123 -8.50 1.71 -6.89
N ARG A 124 -8.79 1.36 -5.63
CA ARG A 124 -10.05 1.71 -4.98
C ARG A 124 -10.19 3.22 -4.84
N ASP A 125 -9.14 3.87 -4.34
CA ASP A 125 -9.19 5.29 -3.99
C ASP A 125 -9.06 6.20 -5.23
N LEU A 126 -8.24 5.83 -6.22
CA LEU A 126 -7.99 6.65 -7.41
C LEU A 126 -8.95 6.38 -8.58
N PHE A 127 -9.38 5.13 -8.75
CA PHE A 127 -10.12 4.67 -9.94
C PHE A 127 -11.43 3.93 -9.59
N ASP A 128 -11.94 4.06 -8.36
CA ASP A 128 -13.18 3.42 -7.89
C ASP A 128 -13.21 1.89 -8.13
N GLY A 129 -12.04 1.25 -8.03
CA GLY A 129 -11.87 -0.20 -8.16
C GLY A 129 -11.54 -0.69 -9.57
N ALA A 130 -11.50 0.17 -10.58
CA ALA A 130 -10.90 -0.18 -11.88
C ALA A 130 -9.39 -0.37 -11.72
N ASP A 131 -8.86 -1.44 -12.31
CA ASP A 131 -7.44 -1.81 -12.21
C ASP A 131 -6.75 -1.72 -13.58
N PHE A 132 -5.43 -1.70 -13.56
CA PHE A 132 -4.64 -1.85 -14.77
C PHE A 132 -3.35 -2.58 -14.47
N LEU A 133 -2.73 -3.14 -15.51
CA LEU A 133 -1.40 -3.72 -15.43
C LEU A 133 -0.35 -2.63 -15.72
N PRO A 134 0.49 -2.24 -14.74
CA PRO A 134 1.56 -1.28 -14.96
C PRO A 134 2.67 -1.94 -15.79
N GLN A 135 2.61 -1.77 -17.10
CA GLN A 135 3.58 -2.34 -18.04
C GLN A 135 4.86 -1.53 -18.12
N VAL A 136 4.76 -0.20 -17.92
CA VAL A 136 5.91 0.71 -18.00
C VAL A 136 6.53 0.85 -16.61
N VAL A 137 7.82 0.52 -16.52
CA VAL A 137 8.59 0.64 -15.27
C VAL A 137 8.96 2.10 -15.04
N LEU A 138 8.45 2.68 -13.97
CA LEU A 138 8.84 4.00 -13.48
C LEU A 138 10.03 3.86 -12.53
N LYS A 139 11.17 4.45 -12.87
CA LYS A 139 12.29 4.63 -11.95
C LYS A 139 12.27 6.07 -11.47
N ILE A 140 12.09 6.25 -10.17
CA ILE A 140 11.89 7.54 -9.54
C ILE A 140 12.92 7.65 -8.42
N ASP A 141 13.77 8.65 -8.49
CA ASP A 141 14.88 8.84 -7.56
C ASP A 141 14.86 10.27 -7.03
N TYR A 142 14.75 10.41 -5.71
CA TYR A 142 14.90 11.71 -5.03
C TYR A 142 16.37 11.97 -4.73
N GLY A 143 16.94 13.08 -5.22
CA GLY A 143 18.29 13.49 -4.87
C GLY A 143 18.34 14.04 -3.45
N VAL A 144 19.00 13.34 -2.52
CA VAL A 144 19.13 13.75 -1.12
C VAL A 144 20.42 14.55 -0.91
N THR A 145 21.52 14.06 -1.49
CA THR A 145 22.80 14.75 -1.58
C THR A 145 23.39 14.57 -2.98
N GLU A 146 24.55 15.17 -3.29
CA GLU A 146 25.20 15.01 -4.60
C GLU A 146 25.51 13.54 -4.95
N ASP A 147 25.72 12.69 -3.93
CA ASP A 147 26.09 11.27 -4.11
C ASP A 147 25.02 10.25 -3.63
N GLU A 148 23.98 10.69 -2.89
CA GLU A 148 22.93 9.80 -2.37
C GLU A 148 21.56 10.11 -2.98
N ALA A 149 20.95 9.08 -3.57
CA ALA A 149 19.58 9.11 -4.07
C ALA A 149 18.69 8.17 -3.25
N ALA A 150 17.47 8.63 -2.95
CA ALA A 150 16.42 7.85 -2.32
C ALA A 150 15.46 7.31 -3.41
N PRO A 151 15.59 6.03 -3.82
CA PRO A 151 14.72 5.43 -4.82
C PRO A 151 13.30 5.22 -4.28
N VAL A 152 12.31 5.47 -5.13
CA VAL A 152 10.91 5.12 -4.89
C VAL A 152 10.60 3.80 -5.58
N TYR A 153 10.06 2.88 -4.79
CA TYR A 153 9.59 1.57 -5.25
C TYR A 153 8.05 1.52 -5.19
N SER A 154 7.49 0.61 -4.40
CA SER A 154 6.06 0.32 -4.36
C SER A 154 5.59 0.20 -2.91
N GLY A 155 5.66 1.31 -2.18
CA GLY A 155 5.26 1.41 -0.78
C GLY A 155 6.42 1.50 0.22
N ASN A 156 7.65 1.71 -0.24
CA ASN A 156 8.76 2.02 0.66
C ASN A 156 8.55 3.38 1.35
N PHE A 157 9.27 3.59 2.44
CA PHE A 157 9.19 4.82 3.21
C PHE A 157 10.19 5.85 2.68
N VAL A 158 9.70 7.06 2.39
CA VAL A 158 10.51 8.22 1.99
C VAL A 158 10.07 9.41 2.86
N THR A 159 11.04 10.09 3.47
CA THR A 159 10.76 11.22 4.35
C THR A 159 10.40 12.48 3.56
N PRO A 160 9.64 13.41 4.16
CA PRO A 160 9.37 14.69 3.51
C PRO A 160 10.64 15.52 3.24
N THR A 161 11.67 15.31 4.05
CA THR A 161 12.98 15.95 3.91
C THR A 161 13.71 15.48 2.65
N GLU A 162 13.74 14.18 2.40
CA GLU A 162 14.29 13.59 1.16
C GLU A 162 13.48 14.01 -0.07
N ALA A 163 12.15 14.09 0.06
CA ALA A 163 11.24 14.47 -1.01
C ALA A 163 10.99 16.00 -1.11
N SER A 164 11.92 16.82 -0.62
CA SER A 164 11.77 18.29 -0.63
C SER A 164 11.89 18.91 -2.03
N GLN A 165 12.65 18.27 -2.93
CA GLN A 165 12.84 18.68 -4.32
C GLN A 165 12.15 17.71 -5.29
N PRO A 166 11.82 18.13 -6.52
CA PRO A 166 11.24 17.23 -7.52
C PRO A 166 12.19 16.05 -7.82
N PRO A 167 11.69 14.81 -7.93
CA PRO A 167 12.52 13.65 -8.20
C PRO A 167 12.96 13.59 -9.67
N ALA A 168 14.06 12.89 -9.92
CA ALA A 168 14.41 12.42 -11.26
C ALA A 168 13.52 11.22 -11.61
N VAL A 169 12.79 11.31 -12.72
CA VAL A 169 11.92 10.24 -13.19
C VAL A 169 12.42 9.77 -14.53
N THR A 170 12.58 8.45 -14.68
CA THR A 170 12.97 7.82 -15.94
C THR A 170 12.08 6.61 -16.22
N PHE A 171 11.69 6.45 -17.48
CA PHE A 171 10.92 5.32 -17.96
C PHE A 171 11.29 4.99 -19.42
N GLU A 172 10.98 3.77 -19.84
CA GLU A 172 11.20 3.34 -21.22
C GLU A 172 10.07 3.83 -22.12
N SER A 173 10.40 4.63 -23.14
CA SER A 173 9.44 5.23 -24.06
C SER A 173 10.06 5.46 -25.45
N SER A 174 9.26 5.38 -26.50
CA SER A 174 9.65 5.82 -27.84
C SER A 174 9.61 7.36 -27.94
N GLU A 175 10.49 7.96 -28.76
CA GLU A 175 10.60 9.43 -28.89
C GLU A 175 9.32 10.09 -29.43
N ASP A 176 8.54 9.35 -30.24
CA ASP A 176 7.28 9.83 -30.83
C ASP A 176 6.07 9.76 -29.88
N THR A 177 6.25 9.23 -28.68
CA THR A 177 5.14 9.04 -27.72
C THR A 177 5.04 10.21 -26.76
N LEU A 178 3.80 10.59 -26.43
CA LEU A 178 3.50 11.62 -25.46
C LEU A 178 3.01 11.00 -24.15
N TRP A 179 3.43 11.59 -23.03
CA TRP A 179 3.13 11.07 -21.69
C TRP A 179 2.63 12.16 -20.76
N THR A 180 1.84 11.75 -19.77
CA THR A 180 1.40 12.61 -18.67
C THR A 180 1.71 11.92 -17.35
N MET A 181 2.33 12.66 -16.43
CA MET A 181 2.69 12.16 -15.12
C MET A 181 1.95 12.94 -14.05
N LEU A 182 1.31 12.21 -13.14
CA LEU A 182 0.57 12.72 -12.00
C LEU A 182 1.21 12.20 -10.71
N LEU A 183 1.47 13.09 -9.76
CA LEU A 183 1.76 12.75 -8.36
C LEU A 183 0.60 13.26 -7.50
N THR A 184 -0.08 12.34 -6.83
CA THR A 184 -1.25 12.64 -5.99
C THR A 184 -1.14 12.01 -4.60
N ASN A 185 -1.81 12.62 -3.63
CA ASN A 185 -1.92 12.12 -2.26
C ASN A 185 -3.39 11.93 -1.87
N PRO A 186 -3.91 10.69 -1.87
CA PRO A 186 -5.29 10.41 -1.47
C PRO A 186 -5.56 10.54 0.03
N ASP A 187 -4.52 10.51 0.88
CA ASP A 187 -4.66 10.56 2.34
C ASP A 187 -4.45 11.99 2.91
N GLY A 188 -4.00 12.93 2.08
CA GLY A 188 -3.46 14.23 2.49
C GLY A 188 -4.47 15.35 2.65
N HIS A 189 -5.72 15.16 2.21
CA HIS A 189 -6.68 16.25 2.13
C HIS A 189 -7.23 16.64 3.51
N LEU A 190 -7.10 17.92 3.88
CA LEU A 190 -7.33 18.38 5.26
C LEU A 190 -8.82 18.59 5.62
N LEU A 191 -9.69 18.71 4.62
CA LEU A 191 -11.10 19.10 4.82
C LEU A 191 -12.10 18.02 4.41
N ASP A 192 -11.70 17.13 3.51
CA ASP A 192 -12.57 16.14 2.87
C ASP A 192 -11.78 14.86 2.68
N ASN A 193 -12.32 13.74 3.13
CA ASN A 193 -11.65 12.44 3.12
C ASN A 193 -11.77 11.73 1.77
N HIS A 194 -12.61 12.23 0.86
CA HIS A 194 -12.81 11.64 -0.48
C HIS A 194 -12.01 12.34 -1.57
N LYS A 195 -11.30 13.41 -1.22
CA LYS A 195 -10.53 14.23 -2.16
C LYS A 195 -9.05 14.07 -1.93
N GLU A 196 -8.29 14.39 -2.97
CA GLU A 196 -6.85 14.24 -2.99
C GLU A 196 -6.21 15.62 -3.15
N TYR A 197 -4.90 15.71 -2.89
CA TYR A 197 -4.10 16.85 -3.33
C TYR A 197 -3.18 16.44 -4.47
N VAL A 198 -3.20 17.22 -5.55
CA VAL A 198 -2.20 17.10 -6.61
C VAL A 198 -0.89 17.76 -6.17
N HIS A 199 0.16 16.97 -6.11
CA HIS A 199 1.51 17.43 -5.76
C HIS A 199 2.29 17.83 -7.01
N TRP A 200 2.13 17.10 -8.11
CA TRP A 200 2.80 17.40 -9.37
C TRP A 200 1.97 16.88 -10.54
N LEU A 201 1.84 17.67 -11.60
CA LEU A 201 1.18 17.23 -12.83
C LEU A 201 1.89 17.85 -14.03
N ILE A 202 2.47 17.00 -14.85
CA ILE A 202 3.11 17.39 -16.12
C ILE A 202 2.42 16.63 -17.24
N GLY A 203 1.88 17.36 -18.21
CA GLY A 203 1.28 16.81 -19.42
C GLY A 203 2.20 16.93 -20.63
N ASN A 204 1.85 16.25 -21.72
CA ASN A 204 2.49 16.42 -23.02
C ASN A 204 4.02 16.22 -23.00
N ILE A 205 4.52 15.28 -22.19
CA ILE A 205 5.95 14.96 -22.07
C ILE A 205 6.38 14.18 -23.32
N PRO A 206 7.32 14.69 -24.14
CA PRO A 206 7.83 13.96 -25.30
C PRO A 206 8.82 12.86 -24.85
N GLY A 207 8.48 11.60 -25.14
CA GLY A 207 9.25 10.44 -24.71
C GLY A 207 9.52 10.46 -23.20
N ASN A 208 10.80 10.50 -22.83
CA ASN A 208 11.27 10.50 -21.44
C ASN A 208 11.80 11.87 -20.99
N GLN A 209 11.47 12.96 -21.70
CA GLN A 209 12.04 14.29 -21.45
C GLN A 209 11.08 15.15 -20.62
N LEU A 210 11.03 14.90 -19.30
CA LEU A 210 10.13 15.61 -18.38
C LEU A 210 10.26 17.14 -18.43
N SER A 211 11.46 17.66 -18.68
CA SER A 211 11.73 19.11 -18.76
C SER A 211 11.08 19.81 -19.96
N GLN A 212 10.71 19.07 -21.00
CA GLN A 212 10.00 19.59 -22.16
C GLN A 212 8.48 19.44 -22.06
N GLY A 213 8.00 18.77 -21.00
CA GLY A 213 6.58 18.63 -20.73
C GLY A 213 5.96 19.96 -20.29
N GLU A 214 4.64 20.04 -20.45
CA GLU A 214 3.83 21.16 -19.99
C GLU A 214 3.51 20.98 -18.50
N GLU A 215 4.12 21.78 -17.64
CA GLU A 215 3.85 21.75 -16.20
C GLU A 215 2.50 22.41 -15.90
N ILE A 216 1.50 21.61 -15.52
CA ILE A 216 0.14 22.07 -15.21
C ILE A 216 0.03 22.43 -13.73
N PHE A 217 0.63 21.60 -12.86
CA PHE A 217 0.81 21.88 -11.44
C PHE A 217 2.28 21.71 -11.09
N ASN A 218 2.91 22.76 -10.56
CA ASN A 218 4.29 22.68 -10.11
C ASN A 218 4.46 21.69 -8.96
N TYR A 219 5.67 21.13 -8.82
CA TYR A 219 5.99 20.25 -7.70
C TYR A 219 5.72 20.93 -6.35
N LEU A 220 4.97 20.24 -5.49
CA LEU A 220 4.72 20.61 -4.12
C LEU A 220 5.27 19.50 -3.21
N PRO A 221 6.21 19.80 -2.31
CA PRO A 221 6.77 18.81 -1.39
C PRO A 221 5.66 18.13 -0.57
N PRO A 222 5.84 16.87 -0.17
CA PRO A 222 4.88 16.17 0.68
C PRO A 222 4.76 16.88 2.04
N PHE A 223 3.53 17.11 2.51
CA PHE A 223 3.26 17.77 3.79
C PHE A 223 2.29 16.95 4.68
N PRO A 224 2.60 15.68 5.00
CA PRO A 224 1.75 14.90 5.90
C PRO A 224 1.62 15.59 7.26
N ALA A 225 0.39 15.90 7.68
CA ALA A 225 0.14 16.64 8.91
C ALA A 225 0.54 15.84 10.16
N GLN A 226 0.84 16.54 11.26
CA GLN A 226 1.26 15.85 12.47
C GLN A 226 0.10 15.03 13.05
N GLY A 227 0.35 13.75 13.31
CA GLY A 227 -0.63 12.86 13.96
C GLY A 227 -1.63 12.16 13.03
N THR A 228 -1.56 12.36 11.71
CA THR A 228 -2.40 11.65 10.72
C THR A 228 -1.84 10.28 10.33
N GLY A 229 -0.55 10.03 10.56
CA GLY A 229 0.09 8.74 10.33
C GLY A 229 0.87 8.68 9.00
N TYR A 230 0.77 7.56 8.29
CA TYR A 230 1.43 7.36 7.00
C TYR A 230 0.49 7.73 5.87
N HIS A 231 0.99 8.55 4.95
CA HIS A 231 0.29 8.96 3.74
C HIS A 231 0.92 8.29 2.54
N ARG A 232 0.10 7.86 1.58
CA ARG A 232 0.56 7.30 0.31
C ARG A 232 0.71 8.43 -0.70
N PHE A 233 1.85 8.47 -1.38
CA PHE A 233 2.10 9.38 -2.50
C PHE A 233 2.23 8.54 -3.76
N VAL A 234 1.31 8.73 -4.70
CA VAL A 234 1.15 7.86 -5.86
C VAL A 234 1.53 8.62 -7.12
N PHE A 235 2.52 8.09 -7.83
CA PHE A 235 2.85 8.44 -9.21
C PHE A 235 2.05 7.56 -10.17
N VAL A 236 1.32 8.22 -11.06
CA VAL A 236 0.62 7.57 -12.16
C VAL A 236 1.17 8.14 -13.46
N LEU A 237 1.60 7.25 -14.35
CA LEU A 237 2.05 7.59 -15.69
C LEU A 237 0.97 7.16 -16.69
N PHE A 238 0.50 8.12 -17.48
CA PHE A 238 -0.45 7.91 -18.56
C PHE A 238 0.26 8.05 -19.90
N GLN A 239 0.03 7.11 -20.81
CA GLN A 239 0.38 7.23 -22.22
C GLN A 239 -0.70 8.03 -22.94
N GLN A 240 -0.29 9.01 -23.74
CA GLN A 240 -1.21 9.82 -24.54
C GLN A 240 -1.18 9.34 -26.00
N GLU A 241 -2.34 9.26 -26.64
CA GLU A 241 -2.44 8.97 -28.09
C GLU A 241 -2.08 10.19 -28.95
N GLY A 242 -2.20 11.39 -28.38
CA GLY A 242 -1.90 12.65 -29.03
C GLY A 242 -1.75 13.78 -28.01
N ARG A 243 -1.53 14.99 -28.50
CA ARG A 243 -1.40 16.17 -27.64
C ARG A 243 -2.74 16.51 -26.99
N VAL A 244 -2.75 16.59 -25.66
CA VAL A 244 -3.95 16.89 -24.88
C VAL A 244 -3.94 18.37 -24.47
N ASP A 245 -5.09 19.03 -24.59
CA ASP A 245 -5.26 20.40 -24.10
C ASP A 245 -5.66 20.38 -22.61
N TYR A 246 -4.75 20.88 -21.75
CA TYR A 246 -4.96 20.99 -20.30
C TYR A 246 -5.39 22.40 -19.86
N SER A 247 -5.74 23.29 -20.79
CA SER A 247 -6.13 24.68 -20.52
C SER A 247 -7.21 24.84 -19.45
N SER A 248 -8.17 23.91 -19.38
CA SER A 248 -9.25 23.90 -18.37
C SER A 248 -8.77 23.79 -16.93
N ARG A 249 -7.57 23.24 -16.70
CA ARG A 249 -6.96 23.01 -15.39
C ARG A 249 -5.70 23.84 -15.16
N ALA A 250 -5.33 24.68 -16.11
CA ALA A 250 -4.16 25.54 -15.98
C ALA A 250 -4.33 26.49 -14.79
N VAL A 251 -3.36 26.48 -13.88
CA VAL A 251 -3.29 27.38 -12.72
C VAL A 251 -2.11 28.32 -12.86
N SER A 252 -2.17 29.48 -12.19
CA SER A 252 -1.01 30.38 -12.11
C SER A 252 0.10 29.72 -11.29
N LEU A 253 1.25 29.46 -11.92
CA LEU A 253 2.41 28.87 -11.25
C LEU A 253 3.26 29.96 -10.55
N PRO A 254 3.83 29.68 -9.36
CA PRO A 254 3.65 28.48 -8.54
C PRO A 254 2.31 28.48 -7.79
N CYS A 255 1.52 27.41 -7.93
CA CYS A 255 0.26 27.24 -7.22
C CYS A 255 0.52 26.75 -5.79
N ARG A 256 0.32 27.63 -4.81
CA ARG A 256 0.49 27.35 -3.37
C ARG A 256 -0.84 27.21 -2.62
N LYS A 257 -1.96 27.48 -3.27
CA LYS A 257 -3.29 27.44 -2.66
C LYS A 257 -3.82 26.02 -2.67
N LEU A 258 -4.10 25.47 -1.49
CA LEU A 258 -4.63 24.11 -1.36
C LEU A 258 -5.97 23.89 -2.07
N ARG A 259 -6.86 24.91 -2.11
CA ARG A 259 -8.16 24.82 -2.79
C ARG A 259 -8.03 24.55 -4.30
N GLU A 260 -7.02 25.13 -4.94
CA GLU A 260 -6.77 24.94 -6.38
C GLU A 260 -6.07 23.59 -6.63
N ARG A 261 -5.42 23.02 -5.61
CA ARG A 261 -4.79 21.69 -5.65
C ARG A 261 -5.69 20.54 -5.24
N THR A 262 -6.91 20.82 -4.77
CA THR A 262 -7.91 19.80 -4.54
C THR A 262 -8.19 19.09 -5.86
N PHE A 263 -7.96 17.78 -5.90
CA PHE A 263 -7.96 16.97 -7.11
C PHE A 263 -8.71 15.66 -6.89
N GLU A 264 -9.36 15.18 -7.94
CA GLU A 264 -10.00 13.87 -7.98
C GLU A 264 -9.48 13.15 -9.23
N THR A 265 -8.70 12.09 -9.03
CA THR A 265 -8.02 11.39 -10.14
C THR A 265 -9.01 10.72 -11.07
N LEU A 266 -10.11 10.20 -10.53
CA LEU A 266 -11.18 9.58 -11.29
C LEU A 266 -11.85 10.56 -12.26
N GLU A 267 -12.17 11.78 -11.81
CA GLU A 267 -12.79 12.79 -12.66
C GLU A 267 -11.84 13.27 -13.74
N PHE A 268 -10.56 13.44 -13.40
CA PHE A 268 -9.52 13.74 -14.38
C PHE A 268 -9.42 12.66 -15.45
N TYR A 269 -9.34 11.39 -15.04
CA TYR A 269 -9.26 10.29 -15.99
C TYR A 269 -10.51 10.21 -16.87
N ARG A 270 -11.71 10.33 -16.31
CA ARG A 270 -12.97 10.33 -17.08
C ARG A 270 -13.04 11.42 -18.15
N GLN A 271 -12.48 12.60 -17.89
CA GLN A 271 -12.45 13.71 -18.85
C GLN A 271 -11.55 13.43 -20.06
N TYR A 272 -10.47 12.67 -19.86
CA TYR A 272 -9.44 12.45 -20.87
C TYR A 272 -9.27 10.98 -21.29
N GLN A 273 -10.16 10.09 -20.85
CA GLN A 273 -10.04 8.62 -21.02
C GLN A 273 -9.85 8.18 -22.48
N ASP A 274 -10.39 8.95 -23.43
CA ASP A 274 -10.29 8.64 -24.86
C ASP A 274 -8.90 8.99 -25.43
N MET A 275 -8.11 9.81 -24.72
CA MET A 275 -6.79 10.26 -25.15
C MET A 275 -5.65 9.76 -24.27
N ILE A 276 -5.92 9.42 -23.01
CA ILE A 276 -4.89 9.00 -22.04
C ILE A 276 -5.20 7.60 -21.50
N THR A 277 -4.17 6.75 -21.42
CA THR A 277 -4.28 5.39 -20.87
C THR A 277 -3.23 5.18 -19.77
N PRO A 278 -3.62 4.74 -18.56
CA PRO A 278 -2.65 4.46 -17.49
C PRO A 278 -1.72 3.31 -17.87
N ALA A 279 -0.43 3.53 -17.69
CA ALA A 279 0.63 2.65 -18.19
C ALA A 279 1.67 2.30 -17.12
N GLY A 280 1.96 3.24 -16.22
CA GLY A 280 2.94 3.07 -15.15
C GLY A 280 2.38 3.48 -13.80
N LEU A 281 2.87 2.82 -12.75
CA LEU A 281 2.51 3.12 -11.36
C LEU A 281 3.78 3.05 -10.49
N GLY A 282 3.95 4.02 -9.59
CA GLY A 282 4.98 4.01 -8.56
C GLY A 282 4.45 4.73 -7.33
N PHE A 283 4.81 4.32 -6.12
CA PHE A 283 4.32 5.02 -4.94
C PHE A 283 5.20 4.78 -3.73
N PHE A 284 5.18 5.73 -2.80
CA PHE A 284 5.89 5.64 -1.53
C PHE A 284 4.97 6.05 -0.37
N GLN A 285 5.42 5.76 0.85
CA GLN A 285 4.80 6.22 2.07
C GLN A 285 5.62 7.32 2.71
N SER A 286 4.95 8.35 3.21
CA SER A 286 5.60 9.40 4.00
C SER A 286 4.85 9.65 5.30
N ARG A 287 5.56 10.14 6.30
CA ARG A 287 5.00 10.55 7.59
C ARG A 287 5.52 11.94 7.93
N TRP A 288 4.88 12.58 8.90
CA TRP A 288 5.32 13.88 9.40
C TRP A 288 6.81 13.88 9.82
N ASP A 289 7.51 14.94 9.45
CA ASP A 289 8.87 15.28 9.87
C ASP A 289 8.95 16.81 10.10
N SER A 290 10.00 17.27 10.76
CA SER A 290 10.28 18.68 11.06
C SER A 290 10.23 19.61 9.84
N SER A 291 10.64 19.15 8.65
CA SER A 291 10.58 19.90 7.38
C SER A 291 9.16 20.24 6.92
N VAL A 292 8.16 19.47 7.35
CA VAL A 292 6.74 19.73 7.01
C VAL A 292 6.28 21.05 7.63
N ARG A 293 6.78 21.39 8.82
CA ARG A 293 6.46 22.66 9.48
C ARG A 293 6.91 23.86 8.65
N GLU A 294 8.10 23.77 8.06
CA GLU A 294 8.60 24.80 7.13
C GLU A 294 7.73 24.88 5.88
N THR A 295 7.30 23.72 5.35
CA THR A 295 6.40 23.68 4.19
C THR A 295 5.05 24.37 4.48
N PHE A 296 4.45 24.15 5.64
CA PHE A 296 3.21 24.85 6.02
C PHE A 296 3.40 26.37 6.16
N HIS A 297 4.48 26.80 6.80
CA HIS A 297 4.70 28.20 7.12
C HIS A 297 5.24 29.01 5.93
N GLN A 298 6.20 28.48 5.19
CA GLN A 298 6.90 29.18 4.10
C GLN A 298 6.21 28.96 2.74
N THR A 299 5.87 27.71 2.42
CA THR A 299 5.29 27.37 1.11
C THR A 299 3.80 27.62 1.07
N LEU A 300 3.04 27.16 2.07
CA LEU A 300 1.58 27.28 2.11
C LEU A 300 1.08 28.56 2.80
N GLY A 301 1.93 29.21 3.62
CA GLY A 301 1.57 30.44 4.34
C GLY A 301 0.46 30.25 5.38
N MET A 302 0.35 29.05 5.96
CA MET A 302 -0.70 28.70 6.92
C MET A 302 -0.13 28.10 8.20
N ARG A 303 -0.96 28.05 9.25
CA ARG A 303 -0.61 27.37 10.50
C ARG A 303 -0.67 25.86 10.32
N GLU A 304 0.32 25.17 10.86
CA GLU A 304 0.37 23.71 10.89
C GLU A 304 -0.81 23.13 11.70
N PRO A 305 -1.66 22.28 11.10
CA PRO A 305 -2.66 21.53 11.85
C PRO A 305 -2.03 20.32 12.55
N ILE A 306 -2.39 20.10 13.81
CA ILE A 306 -1.94 18.95 14.61
C ILE A 306 -3.17 18.11 14.94
N PHE A 307 -3.09 16.82 14.62
CA PHE A 307 -4.13 15.85 14.86
C PHE A 307 -3.73 14.92 16.01
N GLU A 308 -4.72 14.47 16.76
CA GLU A 308 -4.56 13.44 17.78
C GLU A 308 -5.60 12.34 17.50
N TYR A 309 -5.21 11.08 17.71
CA TYR A 309 -6.12 9.97 17.55
C TYR A 309 -7.14 9.96 18.70
N ASP A 310 -8.40 10.26 18.40
CA ASP A 310 -9.49 10.16 19.38
C ASP A 310 -9.91 8.70 19.57
N HIS A 311 -9.41 8.09 20.65
CA HIS A 311 -9.79 6.72 20.99
C HIS A 311 -11.27 6.65 21.38
N PRO A 312 -12.05 5.69 20.85
CA PRO A 312 -13.44 5.53 21.23
C PRO A 312 -13.54 5.36 22.75
N LYS A 313 -14.46 6.10 23.36
CA LYS A 313 -14.69 6.04 24.80
C LYS A 313 -14.93 4.60 25.20
N LEU A 314 -14.17 4.12 26.17
CA LEU A 314 -14.36 2.77 26.68
C LEU A 314 -15.80 2.62 27.15
N TYR A 315 -16.48 1.57 26.69
CA TYR A 315 -17.81 1.25 27.19
C TYR A 315 -17.74 0.98 28.70
N ILE A 316 -18.46 1.79 29.46
CA ILE A 316 -18.65 1.59 30.89
C ILE A 316 -20.13 1.25 31.07
N ALA A 317 -20.41 -0.01 31.42
CA ALA A 317 -21.77 -0.43 31.74
C ALA A 317 -22.36 0.46 32.85
N GLU A 318 -23.67 0.70 32.82
CA GLU A 318 -24.35 1.54 33.82
C GLU A 318 -24.02 1.13 35.26
N GLN A 319 -23.89 2.13 36.13
CA GLN A 319 -23.54 1.91 37.52
C GLN A 319 -24.69 1.24 38.26
N LYS A 320 -24.52 -0.03 38.62
CA LYS A 320 -25.41 -0.73 39.55
C LYS A 320 -25.25 -0.19 40.96
N LYS A 321 -26.38 0.07 41.64
CA LYS A 321 -26.44 0.45 43.07
C LYS A 321 -25.74 -0.58 43.97
N TRP A 322 -25.96 -1.87 43.70
CA TRP A 322 -25.39 -2.98 44.44
C TRP A 322 -24.56 -3.89 43.52
N PRO A 323 -23.26 -3.59 43.32
CA PRO A 323 -22.42 -4.34 42.40
C PRO A 323 -21.92 -5.65 43.03
N HIS A 324 -22.81 -6.62 43.17
CA HIS A 324 -22.49 -7.93 43.75
C HIS A 324 -21.30 -8.58 43.04
N LYS A 325 -20.37 -9.14 43.84
CA LYS A 325 -19.14 -9.83 43.38
C LYS A 325 -18.20 -8.94 42.54
N LYS A 326 -18.28 -7.61 42.65
CA LYS A 326 -17.31 -6.69 42.03
C LYS A 326 -16.31 -6.20 43.07
N ALA A 327 -15.04 -6.11 42.67
CA ALA A 327 -13.99 -5.51 43.47
C ALA A 327 -14.20 -4.00 43.63
N LEU A 328 -13.62 -3.38 44.67
CA LEU A 328 -13.71 -1.94 44.92
C LEU A 328 -13.27 -1.06 43.73
N GLN A 329 -12.36 -1.58 42.89
CA GLN A 329 -11.94 -0.93 41.63
C GLN A 329 -13.09 -0.66 40.66
N TYR A 330 -14.24 -1.34 40.82
CA TYR A 330 -15.46 -1.05 40.09
C TYR A 330 -15.89 0.41 40.25
N LEU A 331 -15.84 0.95 41.47
CA LEU A 331 -16.25 2.32 41.76
C LEU A 331 -15.33 3.35 41.09
N LEU A 332 -14.05 3.02 40.91
CA LEU A 332 -13.08 3.88 40.23
C LEU A 332 -13.40 4.13 38.75
N LYS A 333 -14.26 3.31 38.13
CA LYS A 333 -14.69 3.50 36.73
C LYS A 333 -15.66 4.66 36.56
N TYR A 334 -16.47 4.91 37.59
CA TYR A 334 -17.52 5.94 37.59
C TYR A 334 -17.09 7.22 38.28
N MET A 335 -15.88 7.22 38.85
CA MET A 335 -15.34 8.37 39.57
C MET A 335 -14.75 9.40 38.58
N PRO A 336 -14.92 10.71 38.83
CA PRO A 336 -14.25 11.76 38.06
C PRO A 336 -12.72 11.59 38.06
N LYS A 337 -12.08 11.93 36.93
CA LYS A 337 -10.63 11.73 36.72
C LYS A 337 -9.78 12.36 37.83
N ASP A 338 -10.13 13.57 38.29
CA ASP A 338 -9.37 14.31 39.31
C ASP A 338 -9.34 13.61 40.67
N LYS A 339 -10.45 12.99 41.07
CA LYS A 339 -10.56 12.23 42.32
C LYS A 339 -9.83 10.89 42.20
N ARG A 340 -9.88 10.26 41.02
CA ARG A 340 -9.19 8.99 40.76
C ARG A 340 -7.66 9.12 40.83
N ALA A 341 -7.10 10.23 40.36
CA ALA A 341 -5.66 10.49 40.39
C ALA A 341 -5.12 10.63 41.82
N LYS A 342 -5.84 11.34 42.70
CA LYS A 342 -5.48 11.50 44.13
C LYS A 342 -5.42 10.16 44.88
N ILE A 343 -6.35 9.24 44.61
CA ILE A 343 -6.38 7.91 45.23
C ILE A 343 -5.20 7.04 44.77
N ARG A 344 -4.78 7.15 43.49
CA ARG A 344 -3.60 6.44 42.97
C ARG A 344 -2.29 6.96 43.58
N GLY A 345 -2.19 8.27 43.82
CA GLY A 345 -1.04 8.86 44.51
C GLY A 345 -0.92 8.43 45.98
N PHE A 346 -2.05 8.18 46.64
CA PHE A 346 -2.09 7.76 48.05
C PHE A 346 -1.83 6.26 48.27
N TRP A 347 -2.07 5.42 47.26
CA TRP A 347 -1.83 3.97 47.28
C TRP A 347 -1.11 3.51 46.00
N PRO A 348 0.23 3.61 45.94
CA PRO A 348 0.99 3.29 44.73
C PRO A 348 0.95 1.81 44.33
N ASN A 349 0.66 0.92 45.29
CA ASN A 349 0.58 -0.53 45.08
C ASN A 349 -0.86 -1.06 44.91
N PHE A 350 -1.85 -0.22 44.60
CA PHE A 350 -3.19 -0.72 44.27
C PHE A 350 -3.14 -1.43 42.91
N PRO A 351 -3.17 -2.78 42.84
CA PRO A 351 -2.77 -3.48 41.64
C PRO A 351 -3.87 -3.34 40.58
N ASP A 352 -3.61 -2.56 39.53
CA ASP A 352 -4.33 -2.71 38.28
C ASP A 352 -3.81 -3.99 37.62
N ARG A 353 -4.41 -5.14 37.94
CA ARG A 353 -4.00 -6.44 37.36
C ARG A 353 -3.93 -6.40 35.83
N ARG A 354 -4.63 -5.47 35.16
CA ARG A 354 -4.56 -5.30 33.70
C ARG A 354 -3.30 -4.59 33.19
N LEU A 355 -2.66 -3.74 34.00
CA LEU A 355 -1.36 -3.15 33.66
C LEU A 355 -0.23 -4.16 33.87
N GLN A 356 -0.32 -4.98 34.93
CA GLN A 356 0.60 -6.10 35.13
C GLN A 356 0.46 -7.18 34.04
N ASP A 357 -0.76 -7.52 33.62
CA ASP A 357 -0.98 -8.46 32.49
C ASP A 357 -0.50 -7.92 31.15
N LYS A 358 -0.55 -6.59 30.91
CA LYS A 358 0.04 -5.96 29.72
C LYS A 358 1.57 -5.98 29.75
N GLN A 359 2.19 -5.74 30.91
CA GLN A 359 3.64 -5.84 31.05
C GLN A 359 4.14 -7.29 30.97
N LEU A 360 3.43 -8.26 31.56
CA LEU A 360 3.75 -9.70 31.48
C LEU A 360 3.54 -10.29 30.07
N ARG A 361 2.63 -9.74 29.26
CA ARG A 361 2.48 -10.11 27.84
C ARG A 361 3.61 -9.51 26.98
N ASN A 362 4.01 -8.26 27.25
CA ASN A 362 5.10 -7.60 26.52
C ASN A 362 6.50 -8.14 26.88
N THR A 363 6.70 -8.73 28.07
CA THR A 363 7.96 -9.40 28.43
C THR A 363 8.05 -10.83 27.90
N ARG A 364 6.93 -11.54 27.72
CA ARG A 364 6.91 -12.84 27.01
C ARG A 364 7.16 -12.70 25.51
N SER A 365 6.80 -11.58 24.88
CA SER A 365 7.11 -11.33 23.46
C SER A 365 8.52 -10.80 23.21
N LYS A 366 9.27 -10.43 24.25
CA LYS A 366 10.69 -10.01 24.17
C LYS A 366 11.70 -11.09 24.61
N GLY A 367 11.21 -12.30 24.90
CA GLY A 367 12.03 -13.47 25.27
C GLY A 367 12.07 -14.57 24.20
N GLN A 368 11.66 -14.24 22.97
CA GLN A 368 11.87 -15.05 21.78
C GLN A 368 12.39 -14.15 20.66
N GLU A 369 13.57 -13.60 20.87
CA GLU A 369 14.61 -13.43 19.86
C GLU A 369 15.88 -14.08 20.40
#